data_AF-A0A924AR56-F1
#
_entry.id   AF-A0A924AR56-F1
#
_cell.length_a   1.000
_cell.length_b   1.000
_cell.length_c   1.000
_cell.angle_alpha   90.00
_cell.angle_beta   90.00
_cell.angle_gamma   90.00
#
_symmetry.space_group_name_H-M   'P 1'
#
loop_
_entity.id
_entity.type
_entity.pdbx_description
1 polymer ?
#
loop_
_entity_poly.entity_id
_entity_poly.type
_entity_poly.pdbx_seq_one_letter_code
_entity_poly.pdbx_strand_id
1 'polypeptide(L)'
;MKERNDLLFQNNNFNFIRVVAAALVIITHTYVLVGLGIGHDFLYRLTQKDMSVSILGLRAFFVISGFLIAQSMERSSTYKSFFIKRVLRILPGLMACLLVTILILGAAFTNTTLFDYFSRSSTWHYLYNIFLFKIQFMIPTVFENNFDQTVNGSIWTLAYEFSYYIMVMCLHRLGMFTKKWISLVVCMSFFLIQIYTLYGNVPAKLFYFALHTDLQLDYFSDFGLFFMAGVVLYLYRSSIAYTHLLACLMLALYVGSVLIGLPWIMKYITIPYFIMYLAFVP
;
A
#
# COMPACT_ATOMS: atom_id res chain seq x y z
N MET A 1 -13.26 -0.19 -30.51
CA MET A 1 -12.88 -0.76 -29.19
C MET A 1 -11.55 -0.23 -28.67
N LYS A 2 -10.48 -0.19 -29.50
CA LYS A 2 -9.15 0.34 -29.11
C LYS A 2 -9.16 1.83 -28.72
N GLU A 3 -9.78 2.69 -29.54
CA GLU A 3 -9.93 4.14 -29.25
C GLU A 3 -10.75 4.42 -27.98
N ARG A 4 -11.82 3.67 -27.71
CA ARG A 4 -12.61 3.82 -26.48
C ARG A 4 -11.80 3.48 -25.23
N ASN A 5 -10.92 2.48 -25.31
CA ASN A 5 -10.02 2.15 -24.21
C ASN A 5 -8.96 3.24 -24.03
N ASP A 6 -8.42 3.81 -25.11
CA ASP A 6 -7.42 4.88 -25.03
C ASP A 6 -7.99 6.19 -24.41
N LEU A 7 -9.25 6.52 -24.68
CA LEU A 7 -9.95 7.66 -24.06
C LEU A 7 -10.19 7.47 -22.54
N LEU A 8 -10.53 6.25 -22.10
CA LEU A 8 -10.65 5.91 -20.67
C LEU A 8 -9.30 6.07 -19.92
N PHE A 9 -8.17 5.94 -20.61
CA PHE A 9 -6.85 6.12 -20.00
C PHE A 9 -6.41 7.58 -19.89
N GLN A 10 -7.03 8.52 -20.63
CA GLN A 10 -6.69 9.95 -20.57
C GLN A 10 -7.51 10.73 -19.55
N ASN A 11 -8.77 10.34 -19.32
CA ASN A 11 -9.66 10.99 -18.36
C ASN A 11 -10.06 9.98 -17.27
N ASN A 12 -9.27 9.89 -16.21
CA ASN A 12 -9.42 8.90 -15.14
C ASN A 12 -9.40 9.54 -13.75
N ASN A 13 -9.95 8.82 -12.78
CA ASN A 13 -10.13 9.30 -11.40
C ASN A 13 -9.02 8.86 -10.45
N PHE A 14 -7.85 8.43 -10.92
CA PHE A 14 -6.80 7.87 -10.05
C PHE A 14 -6.36 8.86 -8.94
N ASN A 15 -6.26 10.15 -9.26
CA ASN A 15 -5.87 11.15 -8.27
C ASN A 15 -6.96 11.35 -7.22
N PHE A 16 -8.22 11.40 -7.64
CA PHE A 16 -9.36 11.51 -6.72
C PHE A 16 -9.42 10.31 -5.78
N ILE A 17 -9.30 9.08 -6.31
CA ILE A 17 -9.32 7.86 -5.49
C ILE A 17 -8.16 7.85 -4.50
N ARG A 18 -6.97 8.34 -4.88
CA ARG A 18 -5.83 8.45 -3.95
C ARG A 18 -6.09 9.45 -2.82
N VAL A 19 -6.75 10.58 -3.09
CA VAL A 19 -7.13 11.54 -2.04
C VAL A 19 -8.13 10.91 -1.08
N VAL A 20 -9.16 10.22 -1.61
CA VAL A 20 -10.11 9.47 -0.79
C VAL A 20 -9.39 8.39 0.03
N ALA A 21 -8.51 7.60 -0.58
CA ALA A 21 -7.74 6.57 0.10
C ALA A 21 -6.85 7.14 1.22
N ALA A 22 -6.19 8.29 0.99
CA ALA A 22 -5.42 8.99 2.02
C ALA A 22 -6.30 9.44 3.19
N ALA A 23 -7.50 9.98 2.90
CA ALA A 23 -8.45 10.35 3.94
C ALA A 23 -8.92 9.14 4.75
N LEU A 24 -9.21 8.01 4.10
CA LEU A 24 -9.58 6.76 4.79
C LEU A 24 -8.46 6.26 5.72
N VAL A 25 -7.20 6.38 5.30
CA VAL A 25 -6.03 6.04 6.14
C VAL A 25 -6.03 6.88 7.42
N ILE A 26 -6.25 8.19 7.32
CA ILE A 26 -6.25 9.10 8.47
C ILE A 26 -7.33 8.69 9.49
N ILE A 27 -8.53 8.33 9.04
CA ILE A 27 -9.67 8.02 9.94
C ILE A 27 -9.34 6.93 10.95
N THR A 28 -8.85 5.76 10.52
CA THR A 28 -8.53 4.68 11.46
C THR A 28 -7.33 5.04 12.34
N HIS A 29 -6.33 5.73 11.78
CA HIS A 29 -5.17 6.16 12.56
C HIS A 29 -5.57 7.13 13.68
N THR A 30 -6.57 8.00 13.47
CA THR A 30 -7.08 8.86 14.54
C THR A 30 -7.54 8.04 15.75
N TYR A 31 -8.33 6.96 15.55
CA TYR A 31 -8.78 6.12 16.67
C TYR A 31 -7.63 5.47 17.45
N VAL A 32 -6.59 5.02 16.74
CA VAL A 32 -5.41 4.40 17.36
C VAL A 32 -4.61 5.44 18.14
N LEU A 33 -4.37 6.61 17.56
CA LEU A 33 -3.57 7.68 18.16
C LEU A 33 -4.19 8.25 19.45
N VAL A 34 -5.52 8.29 19.55
CA VAL A 34 -6.22 8.74 20.76
C VAL A 34 -6.49 7.61 21.77
N GLY A 35 -6.00 6.39 21.52
CA GLY A 35 -6.16 5.25 22.43
C GLY A 35 -7.53 4.57 22.43
N LEU A 36 -8.43 4.92 21.50
CA LEU A 36 -9.69 4.21 21.29
C LEU A 36 -9.47 2.83 20.65
N GLY A 37 -8.40 2.70 19.85
CA GLY A 37 -8.04 1.47 19.17
C GLY A 37 -8.89 1.17 17.93
N ILE A 38 -8.50 0.13 17.19
CA ILE A 38 -9.09 -0.20 15.88
C ILE A 38 -10.56 -0.65 15.94
N GLY A 39 -11.06 -1.07 17.10
CA GLY A 39 -12.45 -1.51 17.29
C GLY A 39 -13.50 -0.41 17.07
N HIS A 40 -13.09 0.86 17.07
CA HIS A 40 -13.95 1.99 16.76
C HIS A 40 -14.17 2.22 15.25
N ASP A 41 -13.36 1.58 14.41
CA ASP A 41 -13.53 1.61 12.97
C ASP A 41 -14.80 0.86 12.54
N PHE A 42 -15.69 1.55 11.83
CA PHE A 42 -16.98 1.00 11.44
C PHE A 42 -16.83 -0.20 10.50
N LEU A 43 -15.89 -0.12 9.55
CA LEU A 43 -15.68 -1.16 8.55
C LEU A 43 -15.08 -2.39 9.22
N TYR A 44 -14.16 -2.17 10.14
CA TYR A 44 -13.57 -3.25 10.94
C TYR A 44 -14.63 -4.05 11.70
N ARG A 45 -15.62 -3.37 12.29
CA ARG A 45 -16.76 -4.07 12.93
C ARG A 45 -17.67 -4.77 11.93
N LEU A 46 -17.99 -4.10 10.83
CA LEU A 46 -18.90 -4.63 9.80
C LEU A 46 -18.35 -5.88 9.11
N THR A 47 -17.05 -5.92 8.84
CA THR A 47 -16.39 -7.03 8.14
C THR A 47 -15.85 -8.10 9.09
N GLN A 48 -16.39 -8.21 10.30
CA GLN A 48 -15.96 -9.20 11.30
C GLN A 48 -14.43 -9.18 11.55
N LYS A 49 -13.86 -7.98 11.69
CA LYS A 49 -12.42 -7.73 11.93
C LYS A 49 -11.48 -8.00 10.72
N ASP A 50 -12.01 -8.29 9.54
CA ASP A 50 -11.18 -8.53 8.34
C ASP A 50 -10.53 -7.26 7.74
N MET A 51 -11.16 -6.09 7.87
CA MET A 51 -10.71 -4.88 7.18
C MET A 51 -11.15 -3.59 7.89
N SER A 52 -10.21 -2.69 8.15
CA SER A 52 -10.47 -1.30 8.56
C SER A 52 -10.56 -0.37 7.34
N VAL A 53 -11.07 0.85 7.54
CA VAL A 53 -11.09 1.85 6.44
C VAL A 53 -9.68 2.23 5.99
N SER A 54 -8.71 2.28 6.90
CA SER A 54 -7.32 2.53 6.55
C SER A 54 -6.72 1.44 5.68
N ILE A 55 -6.96 0.16 6.01
CA ILE A 55 -6.49 -0.97 5.20
C ILE A 55 -7.15 -0.96 3.82
N LEU A 56 -8.44 -0.61 3.72
CA LEU A 56 -9.10 -0.42 2.41
C LEU A 56 -8.39 0.68 1.58
N GLY A 57 -8.06 1.81 2.20
CA GLY A 57 -7.29 2.88 1.56
C GLY A 57 -5.92 2.41 1.07
N LEU A 58 -5.16 1.70 1.91
CA LEU A 58 -3.86 1.14 1.53
C LEU A 58 -3.98 0.14 0.38
N ARG A 59 -4.95 -0.78 0.44
CA ARG A 59 -5.24 -1.74 -0.64
C ARG A 59 -5.55 -1.01 -1.95
N ALA A 60 -6.31 0.09 -1.89
CA ALA A 60 -6.57 0.93 -3.05
C ALA A 60 -5.30 1.56 -3.64
N PHE A 61 -4.41 2.08 -2.79
CA PHE A 61 -3.09 2.55 -3.23
C PHE A 61 -2.31 1.44 -3.95
N PHE A 62 -2.25 0.24 -3.39
CA PHE A 62 -1.50 -0.87 -3.98
C PHE A 62 -2.09 -1.35 -5.32
N VAL A 63 -3.41 -1.46 -5.45
CA VAL A 63 -4.06 -1.80 -6.74
C VAL A 63 -3.70 -0.77 -7.82
N ILE A 64 -3.88 0.52 -7.50
CA ILE A 64 -3.58 1.61 -8.43
C ILE A 64 -2.09 1.63 -8.79
N SER A 65 -1.21 1.45 -7.79
CA SER A 65 0.23 1.38 -8.00
C SER A 65 0.60 0.20 -8.90
N GLY A 66 0.07 -1.00 -8.67
CA GLY A 66 0.32 -2.16 -9.51
C GLY A 66 -0.03 -1.91 -10.98
N PHE A 67 -1.21 -1.34 -11.23
CA PHE A 67 -1.67 -0.99 -12.57
C PHE A 67 -0.74 0.01 -13.27
N LEU A 68 -0.44 1.13 -12.61
CA LEU A 68 0.37 2.20 -13.18
C LEU A 68 1.85 1.84 -13.29
N ILE A 69 2.35 0.96 -12.43
CA ILE A 69 3.73 0.47 -12.50
C ILE A 69 3.90 -0.49 -13.65
N ALA A 70 2.93 -1.39 -13.88
CA ALA A 70 2.93 -2.23 -15.08
C ALA A 70 2.92 -1.38 -16.35
N GLN A 71 2.08 -0.34 -16.41
CA GLN A 71 2.07 0.64 -17.51
C GLN A 71 3.41 1.37 -17.66
N SER A 72 3.98 1.86 -16.55
CA SER A 72 5.25 2.57 -16.56
C SER A 72 6.40 1.67 -17.01
N MET A 73 6.37 0.37 -16.70
CA MET A 73 7.38 -0.59 -17.13
C MET A 73 7.26 -0.83 -18.64
N GLU A 74 6.06 -1.08 -19.17
CA GLU A 74 5.82 -1.27 -20.62
C GLU A 74 6.29 -0.05 -21.44
N ARG A 75 6.12 1.16 -20.90
CA ARG A 75 6.51 2.42 -21.58
C ARG A 75 7.97 2.84 -21.37
N SER A 76 8.74 2.15 -20.52
CA SER A 76 10.12 2.55 -20.24
C SER A 76 11.09 1.96 -21.25
N SER A 77 11.96 2.80 -21.81
CA SER A 77 12.96 2.37 -22.80
C SER A 77 14.05 1.46 -22.22
N THR A 78 14.39 1.63 -20.94
CA THR A 78 15.40 0.82 -20.24
C THR A 78 15.01 0.59 -18.78
N TYR A 79 15.53 -0.49 -18.20
CA TYR A 79 15.36 -0.78 -16.76
C TYR A 79 15.95 0.32 -15.86
N LYS A 80 17.08 0.92 -16.27
CA LYS A 80 17.68 2.06 -15.57
C LYS A 80 16.74 3.26 -15.56
N SER A 81 16.12 3.59 -16.70
CA SER A 81 15.13 4.66 -16.79
C SER A 81 13.91 4.40 -15.91
N PHE A 82 13.40 3.16 -15.91
CA PHE A 82 12.31 2.75 -15.02
C PHE A 82 12.69 2.96 -13.55
N PHE A 83 13.82 2.43 -13.11
CA PHE A 83 14.29 2.49 -11.73
C PHE A 83 14.51 3.93 -11.25
N ILE A 84 15.19 4.77 -12.05
CA ILE A 84 15.41 6.19 -11.71
C ILE A 84 14.08 6.92 -11.52
N LYS A 85 13.09 6.70 -12.40
CA LYS A 85 11.76 7.30 -12.24
C LYS A 85 11.08 6.90 -10.92
N ARG A 86 11.35 5.68 -10.41
CA ARG A 86 10.80 5.23 -9.12
C ARG A 86 11.52 5.84 -7.94
N VAL A 87 12.85 5.92 -8.01
CA VAL A 87 13.67 6.58 -6.98
C VAL A 87 13.30 8.06 -6.86
N LEU A 88 13.20 8.77 -7.98
CA LEU A 88 12.80 10.19 -8.01
C LEU A 88 11.34 10.43 -7.61
N ARG A 89 10.49 9.40 -7.65
CA ARG A 89 9.11 9.48 -7.16
C ARG A 89 9.05 9.42 -5.63
N ILE A 90 9.91 8.63 -5.00
CA ILE A 90 9.86 8.38 -3.54
C ILE A 90 10.82 9.30 -2.78
N LEU A 91 12.10 9.32 -3.14
CA LEU A 91 13.13 9.92 -2.30
C LEU A 91 12.97 11.44 -2.07
N PRO A 92 12.64 12.28 -3.08
CA PRO A 92 12.50 13.71 -2.85
C PRO A 92 11.36 14.04 -1.88
N GLY A 93 10.20 13.40 -2.06
CA GLY A 93 9.04 13.58 -1.17
C GLY A 93 9.31 13.04 0.23
N LEU A 94 9.98 11.88 0.32
CA LEU A 94 10.38 11.30 1.59
C LEU A 94 11.37 12.20 2.34
N MET A 95 12.42 12.69 1.67
CA MET A 95 13.40 13.58 2.29
C MET A 95 12.73 14.85 2.81
N ALA A 96 11.86 15.48 2.01
CA ALA A 96 11.09 16.63 2.45
C ALA A 96 10.22 16.31 3.67
N CYS A 97 9.52 15.17 3.66
CA CYS A 97 8.70 14.72 4.78
C CYS A 97 9.54 14.52 6.06
N LEU A 98 10.70 13.85 5.97
CA LEU A 98 11.58 13.62 7.11
C LEU A 98 12.12 14.94 7.67
N LEU A 99 12.54 15.88 6.80
CA LEU A 99 13.02 17.19 7.21
C LEU A 99 11.91 18.01 7.87
N VAL A 100 10.70 18.04 7.31
CA VAL A 100 9.53 18.69 7.95
C VAL A 100 9.24 18.05 9.30
N THR A 101 9.32 16.72 9.38
CA THR A 101 9.05 15.97 10.62
C THR A 101 10.06 16.33 11.72
N ILE A 102 11.34 16.46 11.40
CA ILE A 102 12.39 16.79 12.38
C ILE A 102 12.37 18.29 12.69
N LEU A 103 12.48 19.14 11.66
CA LEU A 103 12.74 20.57 11.81
C LEU A 103 11.50 21.37 12.24
N ILE A 104 10.30 20.91 11.87
CA ILE A 104 9.05 21.62 12.16
C ILE A 104 8.27 20.89 13.25
N LEU A 105 7.84 19.65 13.00
CA LEU A 105 6.97 18.94 13.95
C LEU A 105 7.73 18.58 15.23
N GLY A 106 8.91 17.96 15.11
CA GLY A 106 9.70 17.54 16.26
C GLY A 106 10.15 18.73 17.11
N ALA A 107 10.58 19.83 16.49
CA ALA A 107 10.91 21.07 17.18
C ALA A 107 9.70 21.73 17.89
N ALA A 108 8.49 21.62 17.31
CA ALA A 108 7.28 22.20 17.90
C ALA A 108 6.74 21.39 19.08
N PHE A 109 6.98 20.07 19.11
CA PHE A 109 6.38 19.14 20.08
C PHE A 109 7.39 18.40 20.96
N THR A 110 8.65 18.84 20.99
CA THR A 110 9.67 18.30 21.91
C THR A 110 9.43 18.77 23.35
N ASN A 111 9.65 17.88 24.32
CA ASN A 111 9.63 18.18 25.76
C ASN A 111 10.95 18.80 26.27
N THR A 112 11.93 19.03 25.39
CA THR A 112 13.24 19.60 25.75
C THR A 112 13.47 20.96 25.12
N THR A 113 14.53 21.67 25.51
CA THR A 113 14.89 22.93 24.85
C THR A 113 15.27 22.65 23.39
N LEU A 114 15.05 23.62 22.48
CA LEU A 114 15.41 23.45 21.07
C LEU A 114 16.90 23.15 20.87
N PHE A 115 17.75 23.74 21.70
CA PHE A 115 19.19 23.46 21.67
C PHE A 115 19.47 22.00 21.98
N ASP A 116 18.93 21.48 23.10
CA ASP A 116 19.11 20.07 23.47
C ASP A 116 18.53 19.11 22.43
N TYR A 117 17.37 19.46 21.84
CA TYR A 117 16.72 18.68 20.80
C TYR A 117 17.61 18.52 19.56
N PHE A 118 18.16 19.62 19.03
CA PHE A 118 18.98 19.58 17.82
C PHE A 118 20.41 19.08 18.06
N SER A 119 20.94 19.23 19.27
CA SER A 119 22.26 18.71 19.65
C SER A 119 22.29 17.19 19.85
N ARG A 120 21.13 16.53 20.02
CA ARG A 120 21.05 15.07 20.15
C ARG A 120 21.20 14.36 18.82
N SER A 121 22.12 13.38 18.74
CA SER A 121 22.28 12.53 17.56
C SER A 121 21.03 11.70 17.25
N SER A 122 20.29 11.29 18.28
CA SER A 122 19.08 10.48 18.16
C SER A 122 17.94 11.18 17.41
N THR A 123 17.89 12.51 17.43
CA THR A 123 16.99 13.32 16.60
C THR A 123 17.29 13.12 15.12
N TRP A 124 18.57 13.18 14.75
CA TRP A 124 19.02 13.05 13.37
C TRP A 124 19.02 11.61 12.85
N HIS A 125 19.09 10.60 13.73
CA HIS A 125 18.90 9.20 13.34
C HIS A 125 17.56 8.94 12.66
N TYR A 126 16.55 9.78 12.89
CA TYR A 126 15.28 9.70 12.16
C TYR A 126 15.43 9.86 10.63
N LEU A 127 16.50 10.50 10.15
CA LEU A 127 16.82 10.58 8.72
C LEU A 127 17.16 9.21 8.10
N TYR A 128 17.56 8.22 8.90
CA TYR A 128 17.83 6.86 8.39
C TYR A 128 16.60 6.16 7.82
N ASN A 129 15.40 6.67 8.11
CA ASN A 129 14.17 6.28 7.41
C ASN A 129 14.24 6.45 5.89
N ILE A 130 15.19 7.23 5.35
CA ILE A 130 15.47 7.34 3.91
C ILE A 130 15.78 5.98 3.26
N PHE A 131 16.29 5.02 4.05
CA PHE A 131 16.61 3.67 3.58
C PHE A 131 15.41 2.72 3.53
N LEU A 132 14.23 3.14 4.03
CA LEU A 132 12.93 2.44 3.97
C LEU A 132 12.80 1.11 4.73
N PHE A 133 13.84 0.29 4.80
CA PHE A 133 13.71 -1.10 5.28
C PHE A 133 13.90 -1.28 6.79
N LYS A 134 14.41 -0.26 7.46
CA LYS A 134 14.51 -0.16 8.93
C LYS A 134 13.88 1.15 9.35
N ILE A 135 12.68 1.07 9.90
CA ILE A 135 11.85 2.24 10.16
C ILE A 135 11.93 2.61 11.64
N GLN A 136 12.29 3.87 11.87
CA GLN A 136 12.18 4.52 13.15
C GLN A 136 10.89 5.34 13.18
N PHE A 137 9.93 4.90 14.00
CA PHE A 137 8.63 5.56 14.15
C PHE A 137 8.63 6.74 15.13
N MET A 138 9.58 6.75 16.07
CA MET A 138 9.65 7.68 17.18
C MET A 138 10.86 8.60 17.07
N ILE A 139 10.71 9.85 17.49
CA ILE A 139 11.82 10.76 17.75
C ILE A 139 11.87 10.94 19.27
N PRO A 140 12.99 10.62 19.95
CA PRO A 140 13.09 10.84 21.40
C PRO A 140 12.73 12.27 21.76
N THR A 141 12.13 12.50 22.93
CA THR A 141 11.61 13.81 23.40
C THR A 141 10.32 14.30 22.73
N VAL A 142 9.87 13.70 21.63
CA VAL A 142 8.66 14.13 20.91
C VAL A 142 7.49 13.23 21.28
N PHE A 143 6.34 13.83 21.64
CA PHE A 143 5.10 13.12 21.98
C PHE A 143 5.20 12.11 23.14
N GLU A 144 6.19 12.21 24.04
CA GLU A 144 6.39 11.20 25.11
C GLU A 144 5.19 11.04 26.05
N ASN A 145 4.38 12.09 26.18
CA ASN A 145 3.17 12.11 27.03
C ASN A 145 1.90 11.64 26.31
N ASN A 146 1.97 11.36 24.99
CA ASN A 146 0.83 10.87 24.23
C ASN A 146 0.66 9.36 24.43
N PHE A 147 -0.56 8.87 24.17
CA PHE A 147 -0.86 7.43 24.17
C PHE A 147 0.01 6.67 23.16
N ASP A 148 0.19 7.24 21.96
CA ASP A 148 1.10 6.76 20.93
C ASP A 148 2.17 7.83 20.65
N GLN A 149 3.43 7.44 20.75
CA GLN A 149 4.60 8.31 20.56
C GLN A 149 5.09 8.33 19.10
N THR A 150 4.40 7.61 18.21
CA THR A 150 4.72 7.54 16.80
C THR A 150 4.55 8.91 16.14
N VAL A 151 5.63 9.45 15.57
CA VAL A 151 5.61 10.75 14.89
C VAL A 151 5.08 10.61 13.46
N ASN A 152 5.44 9.53 12.76
CA ASN A 152 4.93 9.22 11.42
C ASN A 152 4.64 7.73 11.29
N GLY A 153 3.38 7.36 11.52
CA GLY A 153 2.92 5.97 11.47
C GLY A 153 2.65 5.45 10.07
N SER A 154 2.76 6.28 9.03
CA SER A 154 2.41 5.91 7.65
C SER A 154 3.63 5.60 6.78
N ILE A 155 4.85 5.85 7.27
CA ILE A 155 6.09 5.69 6.48
C ILE A 155 6.40 4.22 6.12
N TRP A 156 5.93 3.27 6.91
CA TRP A 156 6.26 1.84 6.78
C TRP A 156 5.82 1.21 5.46
N THR A 157 4.75 1.72 4.82
CA THR A 157 4.22 1.13 3.58
C THR A 157 5.14 1.35 2.38
N LEU A 158 6.04 2.34 2.43
CA LEU A 158 6.95 2.68 1.33
C LEU A 158 7.93 1.54 1.01
N ALA A 159 8.37 0.79 2.02
CA ALA A 159 9.28 -0.34 1.83
C ALA A 159 8.65 -1.44 0.97
N TYR A 160 7.36 -1.72 1.20
CA TYR A 160 6.58 -2.67 0.39
C TYR A 160 6.43 -2.18 -1.05
N GLU A 161 6.03 -0.91 -1.23
CA GLU A 161 5.87 -0.32 -2.56
C GLU A 161 7.17 -0.38 -3.38
N PHE A 162 8.30 0.01 -2.78
CA PHE A 162 9.60 -0.05 -3.44
C PHE A 162 10.03 -1.49 -3.78
N SER A 163 9.75 -2.44 -2.89
CA SER A 163 10.01 -3.87 -3.13
C SER A 163 9.23 -4.40 -4.32
N TYR A 164 7.95 -4.04 -4.47
CA TYR A 164 7.16 -4.45 -5.62
C TYR A 164 7.61 -3.81 -6.93
N TYR A 165 8.21 -2.62 -6.90
CA TYR A 165 8.82 -2.04 -8.10
C TYR A 165 9.99 -2.87 -8.61
N ILE A 166 10.87 -3.32 -7.70
CA ILE A 166 11.97 -4.22 -8.02
C ILE A 166 11.42 -5.56 -8.53
N MET A 167 10.40 -6.10 -7.88
CA MET A 167 9.74 -7.34 -8.30
C MET A 167 9.22 -7.24 -9.74
N VAL A 168 8.45 -6.20 -10.09
CA VAL A 168 7.93 -6.03 -11.46
C VAL A 168 9.06 -5.92 -12.48
N MET A 169 10.14 -5.22 -12.15
CA MET A 169 11.32 -5.12 -13.02
C MET A 169 11.92 -6.50 -13.29
N CYS A 170 12.09 -7.33 -12.26
CA CYS A 170 12.59 -8.71 -12.38
C CYS A 170 11.62 -9.60 -13.17
N LEU A 171 10.32 -9.56 -12.87
CA LEU A 171 9.30 -10.34 -13.57
C LEU A 171 9.16 -9.93 -15.04
N HIS A 172 9.30 -8.64 -15.35
CA HIS A 172 9.36 -8.16 -16.72
C HIS A 172 10.55 -8.78 -17.46
N ARG A 173 11.74 -8.82 -16.84
CA ARG A 173 12.93 -9.47 -17.40
C ARG A 173 12.74 -10.98 -17.64
N LEU A 174 11.94 -11.65 -16.79
CA LEU A 174 11.55 -13.05 -16.96
C LEU A 174 10.44 -13.25 -18.03
N GLY A 175 9.98 -12.19 -18.68
CA GLY A 175 9.02 -12.24 -19.77
C GLY A 175 7.55 -12.18 -19.32
N MET A 176 7.23 -11.68 -18.12
CA MET A 176 5.84 -11.59 -17.65
C MET A 176 4.90 -10.85 -18.62
N PHE A 177 5.40 -9.88 -19.38
CA PHE A 177 4.58 -9.08 -20.31
C PHE A 177 4.27 -9.83 -21.62
N THR A 178 5.12 -10.78 -22.02
CA THR A 178 4.86 -11.67 -23.17
C THR A 178 4.09 -12.90 -22.72
N LYS A 179 4.51 -13.53 -21.62
CA LYS A 179 3.88 -14.68 -20.97
C LYS A 179 3.02 -14.21 -19.80
N LYS A 180 1.88 -13.58 -20.10
CA LYS A 180 0.98 -12.97 -19.10
C LYS A 180 0.54 -13.93 -17.98
N TRP A 181 0.54 -15.24 -18.20
CA TRP A 181 0.24 -16.24 -17.17
C TRP A 181 1.21 -16.21 -15.98
N ILE A 182 2.46 -15.74 -16.16
CA ILE A 182 3.42 -15.56 -15.07
C ILE A 182 2.84 -14.63 -13.99
N SER A 183 2.11 -13.59 -14.38
CA SER A 183 1.45 -12.69 -13.42
C SER A 183 0.40 -13.40 -12.56
N LEU A 184 -0.31 -14.37 -13.14
CA LEU A 184 -1.31 -15.18 -12.43
C LEU A 184 -0.65 -16.16 -11.47
N VAL A 185 0.48 -16.77 -11.86
CA VAL A 185 1.25 -17.66 -10.98
C VAL A 185 1.83 -16.90 -9.80
N VAL A 186 2.38 -15.70 -10.02
CA VAL A 186 2.87 -14.84 -8.93
C VAL A 186 1.72 -14.42 -8.02
N CYS A 187 0.58 -14.01 -8.58
CA CYS A 187 -0.63 -13.69 -7.80
C CYS A 187 -1.07 -14.89 -6.94
N MET A 188 -1.11 -16.09 -7.53
CA MET A 188 -1.43 -17.33 -6.82
C MET A 188 -0.40 -17.63 -5.72
N SER A 189 0.90 -17.42 -5.96
CA SER A 189 1.92 -17.61 -4.91
C SER A 189 1.72 -16.67 -3.72
N PHE A 190 1.38 -15.40 -3.96
CA PHE A 190 1.04 -14.49 -2.88
C PHE A 190 -0.23 -14.93 -2.14
N PHE A 191 -1.21 -15.49 -2.85
CA PHE A 191 -2.44 -16.01 -2.24
C PHE A 191 -2.17 -17.20 -1.32
N LEU A 192 -1.32 -18.14 -1.77
CA LEU A 192 -0.90 -19.27 -0.96
C LEU A 192 -0.08 -18.83 0.26
N ILE A 193 0.84 -17.87 0.10
CA ILE A 193 1.59 -17.28 1.22
C ILE A 193 0.62 -16.62 2.20
N GLN A 194 -0.37 -15.88 1.71
CA GLN A 194 -1.37 -15.22 2.57
C GLN A 194 -2.17 -16.24 3.39
N ILE A 195 -2.68 -17.30 2.74
CA ILE A 195 -3.35 -18.41 3.45
C ILE A 195 -2.42 -19.00 4.52
N TYR A 196 -1.17 -19.23 4.16
CA TYR A 196 -0.17 -19.75 5.09
C TYR A 196 0.09 -18.79 6.27
N THR A 197 0.08 -17.47 6.07
CA THR A 197 0.23 -16.51 7.17
C THR A 197 -1.01 -16.38 8.06
N LEU A 198 -2.21 -16.58 7.51
CA LEU A 198 -3.47 -16.49 8.26
C LEU A 198 -3.76 -17.74 9.10
N TYR A 199 -3.42 -18.92 8.56
CA TYR A 199 -3.77 -20.21 9.16
C TYR A 199 -2.57 -21.04 9.59
N GLY A 200 -1.39 -20.76 9.04
CA GLY A 200 -0.15 -21.33 9.55
C GLY A 200 0.22 -20.64 10.85
N ASN A 201 0.61 -21.42 11.86
CA ASN A 201 1.15 -20.92 13.13
C ASN A 201 2.55 -20.34 12.93
N VAL A 202 2.71 -19.38 12.02
CA VAL A 202 3.97 -18.71 11.75
C VAL A 202 4.17 -17.67 12.84
N PRO A 203 5.25 -17.74 13.63
CA PRO A 203 5.63 -16.62 14.46
C PRO A 203 5.91 -15.46 13.50
N ALA A 204 5.16 -14.35 13.61
CA ALA A 204 5.33 -13.16 12.77
C ALA A 204 6.80 -12.73 12.64
N LYS A 205 7.63 -13.09 13.63
CA LYS A 205 9.08 -12.86 13.75
C LYS A 205 9.97 -13.63 12.76
N LEU A 206 9.50 -14.68 12.06
CA LEU A 206 10.36 -15.50 11.19
C LEU A 206 10.91 -14.71 9.99
N PHE A 207 10.10 -13.81 9.41
CA PHE A 207 10.50 -12.99 8.26
C PHE A 207 11.40 -11.80 8.67
N TYR A 208 11.11 -11.16 9.81
CA TYR A 208 11.98 -10.13 10.41
C TYR A 208 13.41 -10.65 10.62
N PHE A 209 13.55 -11.85 11.17
CA PHE A 209 14.86 -12.44 11.49
C PHE A 209 15.63 -12.85 10.24
N ALA A 210 14.95 -13.35 9.20
CA ALA A 210 15.60 -13.82 7.97
C ALA A 210 16.21 -12.68 7.14
N LEU A 211 15.57 -11.51 7.09
CA LEU A 211 15.98 -10.40 6.23
C LEU A 211 16.52 -9.17 6.97
N HIS A 212 16.48 -9.15 8.31
CA HIS A 212 16.87 -7.99 9.13
C HIS A 212 16.14 -6.69 8.73
N THR A 213 14.89 -6.82 8.29
CA THR A 213 14.01 -5.72 7.86
C THR A 213 12.73 -5.68 8.68
N ASP A 214 12.08 -4.52 8.76
CA ASP A 214 10.78 -4.36 9.44
C ASP A 214 9.56 -4.77 8.59
N LEU A 215 9.80 -5.45 7.47
CA LEU A 215 8.74 -6.00 6.63
C LEU A 215 8.08 -7.19 7.33
N GLN A 216 6.75 -7.21 7.35
CA GLN A 216 5.97 -8.33 7.86
C GLN A 216 5.43 -9.13 6.69
N LEU A 217 5.51 -10.46 6.78
CA LEU A 217 5.15 -11.35 5.67
C LEU A 217 3.65 -11.32 5.34
N ASP A 218 2.81 -11.15 6.35
CA ASP A 218 1.36 -10.99 6.22
C ASP A 218 1.01 -9.73 5.42
N TYR A 219 1.55 -8.56 5.79
CA TYR A 219 1.34 -7.34 5.00
C TYR A 219 2.01 -7.42 3.62
N PHE A 220 3.17 -8.07 3.51
CA PHE A 220 3.86 -8.24 2.25
C PHE A 220 3.08 -9.12 1.27
N SER A 221 2.35 -10.12 1.76
CA SER A 221 1.50 -10.95 0.93
C SER A 221 0.14 -10.32 0.63
N ASP A 222 -0.51 -9.66 1.60
CA ASP A 222 -1.79 -8.96 1.39
C ASP A 222 -1.60 -7.83 0.37
N PHE A 223 -0.69 -6.89 0.63
CA PHE A 223 -0.44 -5.79 -0.30
C PHE A 223 0.13 -6.28 -1.63
N GLY A 224 0.89 -7.38 -1.62
CA GLY A 224 1.40 -8.04 -2.81
C GLY A 224 0.27 -8.55 -3.72
N LEU A 225 -0.78 -9.13 -3.13
CA LEU A 225 -1.99 -9.54 -3.86
C LEU A 225 -2.69 -8.37 -4.52
N PHE A 226 -2.94 -7.29 -3.77
CA PHE A 226 -3.60 -6.11 -4.31
C PHE A 226 -2.77 -5.44 -5.40
N PHE A 227 -1.47 -5.34 -5.20
CA PHE A 227 -0.54 -4.83 -6.20
C PHE A 227 -0.53 -5.71 -7.46
N MET A 228 -0.39 -7.02 -7.32
CA MET A 228 -0.40 -7.95 -8.45
C MET A 228 -1.75 -8.01 -9.14
N ALA A 229 -2.87 -7.86 -8.43
CA ALA A 229 -4.18 -7.69 -9.04
C ALA A 229 -4.20 -6.48 -9.98
N GLY A 230 -3.66 -5.33 -9.55
CA GLY A 230 -3.47 -4.17 -10.42
C GLY A 230 -2.63 -4.46 -11.67
N VAL A 231 -1.52 -5.21 -11.52
CA VAL A 231 -0.68 -5.65 -12.65
C VAL A 231 -1.45 -6.56 -13.61
N VAL A 232 -2.21 -7.53 -13.09
CA VAL A 232 -3.05 -8.45 -13.89
C VAL A 232 -4.11 -7.65 -14.64
N LEU A 233 -4.82 -6.75 -13.97
CA LEU A 233 -5.82 -5.88 -14.61
C LEU A 233 -5.21 -5.03 -15.74
N TYR A 234 -3.95 -4.60 -15.60
CA TYR A 234 -3.24 -3.92 -16.68
C TYR A 234 -2.89 -4.85 -17.85
N LEU A 235 -2.33 -6.02 -17.58
CA LEU A 235 -1.89 -6.96 -18.63
C LEU A 235 -3.09 -7.53 -19.42
N TYR A 236 -4.23 -7.71 -18.77
CA TYR A 236 -5.47 -8.22 -19.38
C TYR A 236 -6.49 -7.12 -19.68
N ARG A 237 -6.10 -5.84 -19.68
CA ARG A 237 -6.96 -4.67 -19.92
C ARG A 237 -7.79 -4.73 -21.21
N SER A 238 -7.33 -5.46 -22.23
CA SER A 238 -8.07 -5.64 -23.49
C SER A 238 -9.28 -6.56 -23.36
N SER A 239 -9.29 -7.44 -22.36
CA SER A 239 -10.29 -8.49 -22.16
C SER A 239 -11.26 -8.17 -21.04
N ILE A 240 -11.00 -7.11 -20.26
CA ILE A 240 -11.78 -6.76 -19.07
C ILE A 240 -12.67 -5.57 -19.41
N ALA A 241 -13.97 -5.74 -19.21
CA ALA A 241 -14.94 -4.66 -19.33
C ALA A 241 -15.26 -4.07 -17.95
N TYR A 242 -15.25 -2.74 -17.87
CA TYR A 242 -15.72 -1.99 -16.69
C TYR A 242 -17.17 -1.56 -16.93
N THR A 243 -18.12 -2.35 -16.43
CA THR A 243 -19.57 -2.09 -16.61
C THR A 243 -20.25 -1.94 -15.26
N HIS A 244 -21.31 -1.12 -15.20
CA HIS A 244 -22.11 -0.93 -13.98
C HIS A 244 -22.64 -2.27 -13.44
N LEU A 245 -23.11 -3.17 -14.32
CA LEU A 245 -23.61 -4.49 -13.93
C LEU A 245 -22.53 -5.31 -13.21
N LEU A 246 -21.33 -5.40 -13.77
CA LEU A 246 -20.26 -6.17 -13.17
C LEU A 246 -19.77 -5.53 -11.86
N ALA A 247 -19.78 -4.20 -11.77
CA ALA A 247 -19.51 -3.50 -10.52
C ALA A 247 -20.55 -3.83 -9.43
N CYS A 248 -21.85 -3.81 -9.76
CA CYS A 248 -22.91 -4.22 -8.85
C CYS A 248 -22.78 -5.69 -8.44
N LEU A 249 -22.43 -6.59 -9.36
CA LEU A 249 -22.21 -8.01 -9.06
C LEU A 249 -21.01 -8.20 -8.12
N MET A 250 -19.89 -7.51 -8.35
CA MET A 250 -18.71 -7.58 -7.49
C MET A 250 -18.99 -7.02 -6.09
N LEU A 251 -19.77 -5.93 -6.00
CA LEU A 251 -20.21 -5.38 -4.73
C LEU A 251 -21.16 -6.35 -3.99
N ALA A 252 -22.15 -6.90 -4.70
CA ALA A 252 -23.07 -7.89 -4.12
C ALA A 252 -22.35 -9.15 -3.66
N LEU A 253 -21.36 -9.63 -4.43
CA LEU A 253 -20.53 -10.76 -4.06
C LEU A 253 -19.71 -10.46 -2.79
N TYR A 254 -19.12 -9.26 -2.69
CA TYR A 254 -18.38 -8.87 -1.51
C TYR A 254 -19.29 -8.77 -0.27
N VAL A 255 -20.44 -8.09 -0.38
CA VAL A 255 -21.42 -7.98 0.70
C VAL A 255 -21.94 -9.36 1.11
N GLY A 256 -22.30 -10.21 0.15
CA GLY A 256 -22.70 -11.59 0.41
C GLY A 256 -21.62 -12.38 1.15
N SER A 257 -20.35 -12.21 0.77
CA SER A 257 -19.21 -12.86 1.44
C SER A 257 -19.03 -12.42 2.90
N VAL A 258 -19.29 -11.15 3.20
CA VAL A 258 -19.28 -10.63 4.58
C VAL A 258 -20.40 -11.28 5.41
N LEU A 259 -21.61 -11.39 4.84
CA LEU A 259 -22.77 -11.97 5.53
C LEU A 259 -22.60 -13.45 5.88
N ILE A 260 -21.93 -14.22 5.01
CA ILE A 260 -21.63 -15.65 5.24
C ILE A 260 -20.33 -15.88 6.04
N GLY A 261 -19.63 -14.82 6.47
CA GLY A 261 -18.39 -14.93 7.25
C GLY A 261 -17.15 -15.34 6.46
N LEU A 262 -17.15 -15.18 5.12
CA LEU A 262 -16.03 -15.49 4.24
C LEU A 262 -15.49 -14.27 3.43
N PRO A 263 -15.39 -13.05 4.01
CA PRO A 263 -14.91 -11.88 3.27
C PRO A 263 -13.44 -11.96 2.86
N TRP A 264 -12.66 -12.79 3.57
CA TRP A 264 -11.21 -12.87 3.44
C TRP A 264 -10.73 -13.40 2.07
N ILE A 265 -11.54 -14.20 1.35
CA ILE A 265 -11.21 -14.65 -0.02
C ILE A 265 -11.67 -13.62 -1.05
N MET A 266 -12.94 -13.22 -0.95
CA MET A 266 -13.60 -12.45 -2.02
C MET A 266 -13.03 -11.05 -2.16
N LYS A 267 -12.43 -10.48 -1.10
CA LYS A 267 -11.78 -9.17 -1.13
C LYS A 267 -10.70 -9.05 -2.21
N TYR A 268 -9.93 -10.11 -2.48
CA TYR A 268 -8.82 -10.05 -3.45
C TYR A 268 -9.28 -9.98 -4.91
N ILE A 269 -10.54 -10.29 -5.20
CA ILE A 269 -11.11 -10.21 -6.54
C ILE A 269 -12.01 -8.98 -6.68
N THR A 270 -12.91 -8.79 -5.71
CA THR A 270 -13.96 -7.77 -5.75
C THR A 270 -13.41 -6.35 -5.60
N ILE A 271 -12.51 -6.13 -4.64
CA ILE A 271 -11.98 -4.78 -4.34
C ILE A 271 -11.12 -4.25 -5.49
N PRO A 272 -10.13 -4.98 -6.05
CA PRO A 272 -9.35 -4.48 -7.17
C PRO A 272 -10.21 -4.12 -8.38
N TYR A 273 -11.21 -4.94 -8.70
CA TYR A 273 -12.14 -4.64 -9.79
C TYR A 273 -12.90 -3.33 -9.52
N PHE A 274 -13.47 -3.18 -8.31
CA PHE A 274 -14.25 -2.01 -7.96
C PHE A 274 -13.42 -0.72 -7.98
N ILE A 275 -12.18 -0.75 -7.47
CA ILE A 275 -11.25 0.39 -7.53
C ILE A 275 -10.97 0.78 -8.98
N MET A 276 -10.68 -0.19 -9.86
CA MET A 276 -10.39 0.10 -11.26
C MET A 276 -11.64 0.55 -12.03
N TYR A 277 -12.81 0.02 -11.68
CA TYR A 277 -14.09 0.51 -12.20
C TYR A 277 -14.29 2.00 -11.85
N LEU A 278 -14.12 2.40 -10.58
CA LEU A 278 -14.21 3.81 -10.17
C LEU A 278 -13.14 4.69 -10.85
N ALA A 279 -11.98 4.10 -11.18
CA ALA A 279 -10.90 4.84 -11.83
C ALA A 279 -11.22 5.18 -13.29
N PHE A 280 -11.91 4.30 -14.01
CA PHE A 280 -12.19 4.47 -15.44
C PHE A 280 -13.61 4.93 -15.76
N VAL A 281 -14.56 4.68 -14.88
CA VAL A 281 -15.97 5.09 -15.07
C VAL A 281 -16.20 6.38 -14.28
N PRO A 282 -16.53 7.49 -14.98
CA PRO A 282 -16.81 8.78 -14.34
C PRO A 282 -18.10 8.77 -13.53
#